data_AF-A0A838EX81-F1
#
_entry.id   AF-A0A838EX81-F1
#
_cell.length_a   1.000
_cell.length_b   1.000
_cell.length_c   1.000
_cell.angle_alpha   90.00
_cell.angle_beta   90.00
_cell.angle_gamma   90.00
#
_symmetry.space_group_name_H-M   'P 1'
#
loop_
_entity.id
_entity.type
_entity.pdbx_description
1 polymer ?
#
loop_
_entity_poly.entity_id
_entity_poly.type
_entity_poly.pdbx_seq_one_letter_code
_entity_poly.pdbx_strand_id
1 'polypeptide(L)'
;MRFLSCLVLLALISCGSANTNKNNMDSAGYRTSGVEQYFLPELPQWANASAEGGCLKSSSFIYLNFPKLKESYQLKYQQMIELQAQYNERLENYFRSTAVRFLKPMEEASFFSNTLEQVRGGVRSMKLPPVKEIEVIWLESFTIAELKKLAQSERFNERLPVLFSSCHSKQSLTQWLAQEQLDEVGFYPLSAEWLSPYNSQGELKAGLKINLAEVFGPNIKITITAAKNKSTTELYLP
;
A
#
# COMPACT_ATOMS: atom_id res chain seq x y z
N MET A 1 61.75 -5.83 5.16
CA MET A 1 60.28 -5.98 5.35
C MET A 1 59.64 -4.95 6.30
N ARG A 2 60.36 -3.98 6.89
CA ARG A 2 59.75 -2.93 7.74
C ARG A 2 59.22 -1.70 6.98
N PHE A 3 59.67 -1.47 5.75
CA PHE A 3 59.24 -0.33 4.93
C PHE A 3 57.94 -0.56 4.13
N LEU A 4 57.53 -1.82 3.93
CA LEU A 4 56.28 -2.13 3.22
C LEU A 4 55.03 -1.80 4.07
N SER A 5 55.17 -1.84 5.40
CA SER A 5 54.05 -1.60 6.33
C SER A 5 53.67 -0.12 6.44
N CYS A 6 54.60 0.81 6.15
CA CYS A 6 54.29 2.25 6.15
C CYS A 6 53.54 2.69 4.88
N LEU A 7 53.73 2.00 3.75
CA LEU A 7 53.11 2.39 2.49
C LEU A 7 51.61 2.04 2.45
N VAL A 8 51.20 0.98 3.14
CA VAL A 8 49.79 0.58 3.28
C VAL A 8 49.03 1.51 4.23
N LEU A 9 49.69 2.09 5.24
CA LEU A 9 49.04 3.04 6.15
C LEU A 9 48.76 4.40 5.49
N LEU A 10 49.59 4.84 4.55
CA LEU A 10 49.41 6.10 3.81
C LEU A 10 48.27 6.03 2.78
N ALA A 11 47.91 4.84 2.31
CA ALA A 11 46.77 4.66 1.39
C ALA A 11 45.39 4.83 2.07
N LEU A 12 45.32 4.76 3.40
CA LEU A 12 44.06 4.87 4.15
C LEU A 12 43.70 6.31 4.57
N ILE A 13 44.57 7.29 4.33
CA ILE A 13 44.36 8.69 4.78
C ILE A 13 43.79 9.58 3.65
N SER A 14 43.57 9.05 2.45
CA SER A 14 43.02 9.81 1.32
C SER A 14 41.49 9.71 1.19
N CYS A 15 40.77 9.65 2.30
CA CYS A 15 39.35 10.02 2.31
C CYS A 15 39.26 11.52 2.68
N GLY A 16 39.74 12.36 1.75
CA GLY A 16 39.52 13.80 1.82
C GLY A 16 38.03 14.05 1.68
N SER A 17 37.39 14.44 2.79
CA SER A 17 36.02 14.94 2.76
C SER A 17 36.01 16.15 1.84
N ALA A 18 35.48 15.98 0.62
CA ALA A 18 35.19 17.11 -0.23
C ALA A 18 34.33 18.05 0.60
N ASN A 19 34.87 19.24 0.86
CA ASN A 19 34.11 20.33 1.45
C ASN A 19 32.99 20.55 0.45
N THR A 20 31.80 20.04 0.76
CA THR A 20 30.61 20.38 0.00
C THR A 20 30.45 21.86 0.24
N ASN A 21 30.95 22.65 -0.72
CA ASN A 21 30.37 23.92 -1.02
C ASN A 21 28.87 23.65 -0.92
N LYS A 22 28.23 24.30 0.06
CA LYS A 22 26.81 24.58 0.00
C LYS A 22 26.68 25.40 -1.28
N ASN A 23 26.63 24.69 -2.40
CA ASN A 23 25.88 25.10 -3.54
C ASN A 23 24.49 25.24 -2.93
N ASN A 24 24.19 26.45 -2.49
CA ASN A 24 22.91 27.04 -2.79
C ASN A 24 22.76 26.82 -4.29
N MET A 25 22.26 25.64 -4.66
CA MET A 25 21.30 25.55 -5.71
C MET A 25 20.26 26.57 -5.27
N ASP A 26 20.41 27.80 -5.75
CA ASP A 26 19.30 28.50 -6.34
C ASP A 26 18.68 27.51 -7.32
N SER A 27 17.87 26.61 -6.76
CA SER A 27 17.08 25.65 -7.49
C SER A 27 16.21 26.52 -8.36
N ALA A 28 16.49 26.52 -9.66
CA ALA A 28 15.50 26.93 -10.65
C ALA A 28 14.20 26.23 -10.26
N GLY A 29 13.23 27.02 -9.79
CA GLY A 29 12.34 26.66 -8.70
C GLY A 29 11.52 25.39 -8.90
N TYR A 30 11.85 24.32 -8.17
CA TYR A 30 10.83 23.37 -7.79
C TYR A 30 9.97 24.05 -6.73
N ARG A 31 8.87 24.67 -7.18
CA ARG A 31 7.84 25.18 -6.28
C ARG A 31 7.10 23.98 -5.72
N THR A 32 7.45 23.62 -4.49
CA THR A 32 6.72 22.60 -3.74
C THR A 32 5.29 23.08 -3.52
N SER A 33 4.37 22.14 -3.38
CA SER A 33 2.98 22.45 -3.03
C SER A 33 2.71 22.26 -1.53
N GLY A 34 3.67 21.70 -0.79
CA GLY A 34 3.60 21.45 0.64
C GLY A 34 2.93 20.13 0.99
N VAL A 35 2.32 19.41 0.02
CA VAL A 35 1.67 18.11 0.30
C VAL A 35 2.67 16.95 0.35
N GLU A 36 3.85 17.13 -0.24
CA GLU A 36 4.94 16.15 -0.25
C GLU A 36 5.33 15.73 1.16
N GLN A 37 5.12 16.61 2.15
CA GLN A 37 5.39 16.31 3.55
C GLN A 37 4.54 15.17 4.10
N TYR A 38 3.37 14.89 3.52
CA TYR A 38 2.46 13.82 3.91
C TYR A 38 2.75 12.49 3.22
N PHE A 39 3.77 12.43 2.36
CA PHE A 39 4.19 11.21 1.68
C PHE A 39 5.43 10.63 2.34
N LEU A 40 5.51 9.30 2.34
CA LEU A 40 6.76 8.60 2.55
C LEU A 40 7.57 8.60 1.25
N PRO A 41 8.90 8.42 1.33
CA PRO A 41 9.72 8.19 0.14
C PRO A 41 9.17 7.02 -0.68
N GLU A 42 9.19 7.17 -2.01
CA GLU A 42 8.79 6.10 -2.91
C GLU A 42 9.71 4.88 -2.73
N LEU A 43 9.12 3.68 -2.70
CA LEU A 43 9.89 2.45 -2.66
C LEU A 43 10.57 2.22 -4.01
N PRO A 44 11.88 1.91 -4.05
CA PRO A 44 12.50 1.52 -5.29
C PRO A 44 11.92 0.19 -5.79
N GLN A 45 11.94 -0.03 -7.11
CA GLN A 45 11.32 -1.22 -7.73
C GLN A 45 11.77 -2.55 -7.12
N TRP A 46 13.06 -2.68 -6.75
CA TRP A 46 13.59 -3.90 -6.12
C TRP A 46 13.03 -4.16 -4.71
N ALA A 47 12.54 -3.13 -4.02
CA ALA A 47 11.91 -3.23 -2.71
C ALA A 47 10.37 -3.30 -2.80
N ASN A 48 9.81 -3.13 -3.99
CA ASN A 48 8.37 -3.16 -4.22
C ASN A 48 7.84 -4.60 -4.34
N ALA A 49 8.09 -5.39 -3.31
CA ALA A 49 7.71 -6.80 -3.22
C ALA A 49 6.69 -7.04 -2.10
N SER A 50 6.02 -8.18 -2.15
CA SER A 50 5.33 -8.82 -1.02
C SER A 50 6.07 -10.12 -0.72
N ALA A 51 6.74 -10.19 0.43
CA ALA A 51 7.50 -11.37 0.80
C ALA A 51 6.58 -12.56 1.08
N GLU A 52 5.38 -12.29 1.58
CA GLU A 52 4.40 -13.28 2.01
C GLU A 52 3.60 -13.82 0.83
N GLY A 53 3.30 -12.93 -0.13
CA GLY A 53 2.72 -13.26 -1.42
C GLY A 53 3.74 -13.83 -2.41
N GLY A 54 5.05 -13.71 -2.12
CA GLY A 54 6.12 -14.22 -2.97
C GLY A 54 6.18 -13.55 -4.34
N CYS A 55 5.85 -12.25 -4.42
CA CYS A 55 5.66 -11.54 -5.69
C CYS A 55 6.30 -10.15 -5.67
N LEU A 56 6.60 -9.64 -6.86
CA LEU A 56 6.78 -8.21 -7.09
C LEU A 56 5.41 -7.58 -7.33
N LYS A 57 5.15 -6.44 -6.70
CA LYS A 57 3.90 -5.71 -6.90
C LYS A 57 3.85 -5.15 -8.32
N SER A 58 2.67 -5.21 -8.93
CA SER A 58 2.46 -4.73 -10.31
C SER A 58 2.62 -3.22 -10.47
N SER A 59 2.50 -2.47 -9.37
CA SER A 59 2.48 -1.00 -9.34
C SER A 59 3.28 -0.50 -8.15
N SER A 60 3.94 0.66 -8.30
CA SER A 60 4.49 1.40 -7.16
C SER A 60 3.35 2.09 -6.41
N PHE A 61 3.35 1.98 -5.09
CA PHE A 61 2.37 2.64 -4.23
C PHE A 61 3.01 3.79 -3.46
N ILE A 62 2.29 4.90 -3.38
CA ILE A 62 2.63 6.04 -2.52
C ILE A 62 2.07 5.75 -1.13
N TYR A 63 2.97 5.59 -0.16
CA TYR A 63 2.60 5.43 1.25
C TYR A 63 2.51 6.79 1.94
N LEU A 64 1.52 6.97 2.81
CA LEU A 64 1.31 8.25 3.50
C LEU A 64 1.98 8.27 4.88
N ASN A 65 2.43 9.44 5.31
CA ASN A 65 2.98 9.68 6.64
C ASN A 65 1.83 9.85 7.66
N PHE A 66 1.44 8.75 8.30
CA PHE A 66 0.31 8.73 9.24
C PHE A 66 0.50 9.68 10.44
N PRO A 67 1.67 9.76 11.09
CA PRO A 67 1.91 10.75 12.14
C PRO A 67 1.56 12.18 11.72
N LYS A 68 2.05 12.62 10.56
CA LYS A 68 1.76 13.97 10.06
C LYS A 68 0.31 14.17 9.67
N LEU A 69 -0.33 13.18 9.03
CA LEU A 69 -1.76 13.25 8.74
C LEU A 69 -2.61 13.36 10.01
N LYS A 70 -2.25 12.63 11.06
CA LYS A 70 -2.90 12.67 12.36
C LYS A 70 -2.70 14.02 13.04
N GLU A 71 -1.49 14.58 12.98
CA GLU A 71 -1.17 15.90 13.54
C GLU A 71 -1.92 17.02 12.81
N SER A 72 -1.86 17.05 11.48
CA SER A 72 -2.41 18.16 10.67
C SER A 72 -3.92 18.09 10.45
N TYR A 73 -4.49 16.88 10.33
CA TYR A 73 -5.89 16.68 9.93
C TYR A 73 -6.72 15.86 10.92
N GLN A 74 -6.11 15.36 12.00
CA GLN A 74 -6.80 14.58 13.04
C GLN A 74 -7.53 13.34 12.50
N LEU A 75 -6.99 12.75 11.42
CA LEU A 75 -7.58 11.56 10.80
C LEU A 75 -7.41 10.33 11.70
N LYS A 76 -8.46 9.51 11.77
CA LYS A 76 -8.40 8.16 12.37
C LYS A 76 -7.68 7.19 11.43
N TYR A 77 -7.19 6.06 11.95
CA TYR A 77 -6.51 5.03 11.15
C TYR A 77 -7.31 4.65 9.89
N GLN A 78 -8.60 4.34 10.05
CA GLN A 78 -9.48 3.99 8.95
C GLN A 78 -9.56 5.09 7.87
N GLN A 79 -9.46 6.36 8.23
CA GLN A 79 -9.45 7.47 7.26
C GLN A 79 -8.08 7.60 6.60
N MET A 80 -6.98 7.44 7.34
CA MET A 80 -5.63 7.52 6.77
C MET A 80 -5.38 6.40 5.76
N ILE A 81 -5.77 5.16 6.08
CA ILE A 81 -5.58 4.04 5.17
C ILE A 81 -6.49 4.12 3.94
N GLU A 82 -7.72 4.61 4.12
CA GLU A 82 -8.65 4.89 3.01
C GLU A 82 -8.11 5.98 2.08
N LEU A 83 -7.56 7.07 2.65
CA LEU A 83 -6.95 8.15 1.88
C LEU A 83 -5.79 7.62 1.04
N GLN A 84 -4.93 6.77 1.62
CA GLN A 84 -3.84 6.15 0.89
C GLN A 84 -4.35 5.26 -0.25
N ALA A 85 -5.32 4.40 0.03
CA ALA A 85 -5.88 3.50 -0.98
C ALA A 85 -6.53 4.26 -2.14
N GLN A 86 -7.39 5.24 -1.84
CA GLN A 86 -8.05 6.06 -2.84
C GLN A 86 -7.07 6.93 -3.63
N TYR A 87 -6.04 7.46 -2.99
CA TYR A 87 -5.02 8.27 -3.67
C TYR A 87 -4.27 7.44 -4.72
N ASN A 88 -3.83 6.23 -4.34
CA ASN A 88 -3.15 5.30 -5.25
C ASN A 88 -4.07 4.83 -6.39
N GLU A 89 -5.34 4.50 -6.09
CA GLU A 89 -6.33 4.15 -7.11
C GLU A 89 -6.53 5.29 -8.13
N ARG A 90 -6.63 6.54 -7.65
CA ARG A 90 -6.76 7.72 -8.53
C ARG A 90 -5.51 7.96 -9.36
N LEU A 91 -4.32 7.78 -8.78
CA LEU A 91 -3.06 7.89 -9.51
C LEU A 91 -2.95 6.86 -10.63
N GLU A 92 -3.26 5.59 -10.35
CA GLU A 92 -3.22 4.53 -11.34
C GLU A 92 -4.17 4.84 -12.52
N ASN A 93 -5.39 5.26 -12.22
CA ASN A 93 -6.38 5.65 -13.22
C ASN A 93 -5.93 6.87 -14.05
N TYR A 94 -5.33 7.88 -13.42
CA TYR A 94 -4.81 9.05 -14.10
C TYR A 94 -3.66 8.68 -15.05
N PHE A 95 -2.71 7.88 -14.59
CA PHE A 95 -1.58 7.49 -15.43
C PHE A 95 -2.03 6.58 -16.58
N ARG A 96 -3.06 5.75 -16.43
CA ARG A 96 -3.58 4.97 -17.57
C ARG A 96 -4.22 5.81 -18.66
N SER A 97 -4.84 6.92 -18.28
CA SER A 97 -5.53 7.82 -19.20
C SER A 97 -4.62 8.88 -19.82
N THR A 98 -3.34 8.92 -19.43
CA THR A 98 -2.39 9.95 -19.87
C THR A 98 -1.06 9.35 -20.31
N ALA A 99 -0.36 10.04 -21.21
CA ALA A 99 1.00 9.64 -21.62
C ALA A 99 2.05 9.99 -20.54
N VAL A 100 1.72 10.91 -19.64
CA VAL A 100 2.63 11.45 -18.62
C VAL A 100 2.54 10.60 -17.35
N ARG A 101 3.68 10.13 -16.84
CA ARG A 101 3.78 9.24 -15.66
C ARG A 101 4.21 9.97 -14.39
N PHE A 102 3.91 11.25 -14.28
CA PHE A 102 4.19 12.05 -13.10
C PHE A 102 3.12 13.15 -12.94
N LEU A 103 2.91 13.60 -11.71
CA LEU A 103 2.09 14.78 -11.41
C LEU A 103 2.98 16.00 -11.21
N LYS A 104 2.54 17.16 -11.71
CA LYS A 104 3.14 18.43 -11.30
C LYS A 104 2.75 18.75 -9.85
N PRO A 105 3.53 19.54 -9.10
CA PRO A 105 3.25 19.81 -7.68
C PRO A 105 1.83 20.32 -7.39
N MET A 106 1.28 21.18 -8.26
CA MET A 106 -0.09 21.69 -8.14
C MET A 106 -1.15 20.59 -8.39
N GLU A 107 -0.89 19.68 -9.34
CA GLU A 107 -1.78 18.56 -9.63
C GLU A 107 -1.76 17.57 -8.47
N GLU A 108 -0.58 17.27 -7.93
CA GLU A 108 -0.40 16.43 -6.75
C GLU A 108 -1.16 16.96 -5.54
N ALA A 109 -1.04 18.26 -5.25
CA ALA A 109 -1.78 18.90 -4.17
C ALA A 109 -3.29 18.85 -4.38
N SER A 110 -3.75 19.05 -5.63
CA SER A 110 -5.16 18.91 -5.98
C SER A 110 -5.65 17.47 -5.79
N PHE A 111 -4.89 16.48 -6.24
CA PHE A 111 -5.21 15.06 -6.04
C PHE A 111 -5.33 14.71 -4.56
N PHE A 112 -4.33 15.10 -3.78
CA PHE A 112 -4.31 14.87 -2.34
C PHE A 112 -5.49 15.55 -1.64
N SER A 113 -5.69 16.84 -1.86
CA SER A 113 -6.74 17.63 -1.18
C SER A 113 -8.14 17.13 -1.53
N ASN A 114 -8.40 16.83 -2.80
CA ASN A 114 -9.69 16.31 -3.22
C ASN A 114 -9.98 14.93 -2.62
N THR A 115 -8.97 14.06 -2.52
CA THR A 115 -9.13 12.73 -1.91
C THR A 115 -9.31 12.85 -0.41
N LEU A 116 -8.58 13.75 0.24
CA LEU A 116 -8.73 14.03 1.66
C LEU A 116 -10.15 14.51 1.98
N GLU A 117 -10.69 15.46 1.23
CA GLU A 117 -12.06 15.95 1.42
C GLU A 117 -13.11 14.87 1.19
N GLN A 118 -12.93 14.00 0.19
CA GLN A 118 -13.79 12.83 -0.02
C GLN A 118 -13.80 11.91 1.20
N VAL A 119 -12.62 11.54 1.72
CA VAL A 119 -12.50 10.65 2.86
C VAL A 119 -13.04 11.28 4.15
N ARG A 120 -12.80 12.58 4.36
CA ARG A 120 -13.38 13.33 5.50
C ARG A 120 -14.90 13.41 5.40
N GLY A 121 -15.43 13.56 4.19
CA GLY A 121 -16.87 13.47 3.88
C GLY A 121 -17.46 12.08 3.99
N GLY A 122 -16.67 11.06 4.33
CA GLY A 122 -17.13 9.68 4.52
C GLY A 122 -17.24 8.87 3.23
N VAL A 123 -16.70 9.35 2.11
CA VAL A 123 -16.63 8.59 0.86
C VAL A 123 -15.65 7.43 1.03
N ARG A 124 -16.14 6.21 0.80
CA ARG A 124 -15.36 4.97 0.88
C ARG A 124 -15.23 4.34 -0.51
N SER A 125 -14.03 3.84 -0.81
CA SER A 125 -13.71 3.08 -2.01
C SER A 125 -14.29 1.67 -1.97
N MET A 126 -14.35 1.09 -0.77
CA MET A 126 -14.98 -0.20 -0.50
C MET A 126 -16.23 0.03 0.36
N LYS A 127 -17.40 -0.12 -0.27
CA LYS A 127 -18.71 0.00 0.38
C LYS A 127 -19.27 -1.40 0.62
N LEU A 128 -19.12 -1.91 1.83
CA LEU A 128 -19.72 -3.19 2.18
C LEU A 128 -21.22 -3.00 2.48
N PRO A 129 -22.09 -3.95 2.07
CA PRO A 129 -23.45 -4.00 2.56
C PRO A 129 -23.47 -4.25 4.08
N PRO A 130 -24.56 -3.95 4.78
CA PRO A 130 -24.69 -4.26 6.21
C PRO A 130 -24.60 -5.78 6.44
N VAL A 131 -23.46 -6.25 6.96
CA VAL A 131 -23.18 -7.66 7.22
C VAL A 131 -22.60 -7.84 8.62
N LYS A 132 -22.85 -9.00 9.22
CA LYS A 132 -22.30 -9.37 10.54
C LYS A 132 -20.98 -10.11 10.43
N GLU A 133 -20.73 -10.77 9.30
CA GLU A 133 -19.54 -11.58 9.08
C GLU A 133 -19.02 -11.38 7.66
N ILE A 134 -17.70 -11.26 7.56
CA ILE A 134 -16.97 -11.25 6.29
C ILE A 134 -15.92 -12.35 6.30
N GLU A 135 -15.56 -12.79 5.10
CA GLU A 135 -14.44 -13.70 4.90
C GLU A 135 -13.38 -13.05 4.04
N VAL A 136 -12.20 -12.84 4.62
CA VAL A 136 -11.02 -12.34 3.92
C VAL A 136 -10.25 -13.53 3.37
N ILE A 137 -10.31 -13.70 2.05
CA ILE A 137 -9.66 -14.78 1.31
C ILE A 137 -8.34 -14.24 0.79
N TRP A 138 -7.23 -14.82 1.23
CA TRP A 138 -5.92 -14.36 0.78
C TRP A 138 -5.54 -15.03 -0.55
N LEU A 139 -5.63 -14.28 -1.65
CA LEU A 139 -5.47 -14.76 -3.02
C LEU A 139 -4.18 -15.57 -3.21
N GLU A 140 -3.04 -15.05 -2.76
CA GLU A 140 -1.73 -15.69 -2.96
C GLU A 140 -1.58 -17.03 -2.23
N SER A 141 -2.53 -17.39 -1.36
CA SER A 141 -2.56 -18.72 -0.74
C SER A 141 -3.24 -19.78 -1.59
N PHE A 142 -3.87 -19.44 -2.71
CA PHE A 142 -4.66 -20.37 -3.51
C PHE A 142 -4.11 -20.52 -4.93
N THR A 143 -4.23 -21.74 -5.46
CA THR A 143 -4.24 -21.94 -6.91
C THR A 143 -5.59 -21.49 -7.49
N ILE A 144 -5.61 -21.15 -8.78
CA ILE A 144 -6.84 -20.79 -9.50
C ILE A 144 -7.90 -21.90 -9.38
N ALA A 145 -7.49 -23.17 -9.46
CA ALA A 145 -8.40 -24.31 -9.34
C ALA A 145 -9.04 -24.40 -7.95
N GLU A 146 -8.27 -24.17 -6.89
CA GLU A 146 -8.79 -24.15 -5.51
C GLU A 146 -9.72 -22.96 -5.29
N LEU A 147 -9.38 -21.78 -5.83
CA LEU A 147 -10.23 -20.61 -5.70
C LEU A 147 -11.56 -20.77 -6.46
N LYS A 148 -11.54 -21.36 -7.66
CA LYS A 148 -12.76 -21.70 -8.42
C LYS A 148 -13.63 -22.70 -7.66
N LYS A 149 -13.03 -23.71 -7.04
CA LYS A 149 -13.75 -24.65 -6.17
C LYS A 149 -14.36 -23.96 -4.96
N LEU A 150 -13.64 -23.02 -4.34
CA LEU A 150 -14.14 -22.23 -3.22
C LEU A 150 -15.31 -21.33 -3.65
N ALA A 151 -15.20 -20.69 -4.82
CA ALA A 151 -16.24 -19.85 -5.42
C ALA A 151 -17.56 -20.59 -5.69
N GLN A 152 -17.49 -21.88 -6.02
CA GLN A 152 -18.66 -22.73 -6.25
C GLN A 152 -19.29 -23.27 -4.94
N SER A 153 -18.69 -23.00 -3.79
CA SER A 153 -19.23 -23.45 -2.52
C SER A 153 -20.35 -22.54 -2.02
N GLU A 154 -21.33 -23.08 -1.32
CA GLU A 154 -22.42 -22.30 -0.68
C GLU A 154 -21.94 -21.41 0.47
N ARG A 155 -20.63 -21.41 0.74
CA ARG A 155 -19.98 -20.71 1.85
C ARG A 155 -20.23 -19.20 1.85
N PHE A 156 -20.45 -18.60 0.69
CA PHE A 156 -20.64 -17.16 0.53
C PHE A 156 -22.11 -16.72 0.61
N ASN A 157 -23.04 -17.65 0.80
CA ASN A 157 -24.44 -17.33 1.08
C ASN A 157 -24.62 -16.71 2.48
N GLU A 158 -23.72 -17.03 3.42
CA GLU A 158 -23.83 -16.65 4.83
C GLU A 158 -22.87 -15.52 5.23
N ARG A 159 -21.83 -15.27 4.43
CA ARG A 159 -20.76 -14.32 4.72
C ARG A 159 -20.23 -13.69 3.45
N LEU A 160 -19.91 -12.40 3.54
CA LEU A 160 -19.46 -11.62 2.40
C LEU A 160 -18.00 -11.96 2.04
N PRO A 161 -17.70 -12.37 0.80
CA PRO A 161 -16.33 -12.71 0.42
C PRO A 161 -15.54 -11.45 0.03
N VAL A 162 -14.47 -11.18 0.77
CA VAL A 162 -13.46 -10.16 0.49
C VAL A 162 -12.22 -10.85 -0.04
N LEU A 163 -11.86 -10.61 -1.30
CA LEU A 163 -10.64 -11.16 -1.88
C LEU A 163 -9.48 -10.21 -1.62
N PHE A 164 -8.53 -10.64 -0.79
CA PHE A 164 -7.33 -9.89 -0.48
C PHE A 164 -6.15 -10.30 -1.35
N SER A 165 -5.46 -9.34 -1.95
CA SER A 165 -4.17 -9.54 -2.60
C SER A 165 -3.12 -8.58 -2.06
N SER A 166 -1.95 -9.13 -1.74
CA SER A 166 -0.74 -8.37 -1.39
C SER A 166 0.13 -8.01 -2.59
N CYS A 167 -0.19 -8.55 -3.77
CA CYS A 167 0.56 -8.40 -5.01
C CYS A 167 -0.08 -7.43 -6.00
N HIS A 168 -1.41 -7.40 -6.02
CA HIS A 168 -2.18 -6.68 -7.00
C HIS A 168 -2.64 -5.32 -6.48
N SER A 169 -2.61 -4.32 -7.35
CA SER A 169 -3.44 -3.12 -7.21
C SER A 169 -4.92 -3.47 -7.34
N LYS A 170 -5.82 -2.60 -6.87
CA LYS A 170 -7.28 -2.84 -6.99
C LYS A 170 -7.68 -3.10 -8.43
N GLN A 171 -7.09 -2.33 -9.34
CA GLN A 171 -7.40 -2.44 -10.75
C GLN A 171 -6.88 -3.74 -11.36
N SER A 172 -5.62 -4.11 -11.11
CA SER A 172 -5.06 -5.37 -11.63
C SER A 172 -5.75 -6.60 -11.02
N LEU A 173 -6.16 -6.54 -9.75
CA LEU A 173 -6.96 -7.57 -9.10
C LEU A 173 -8.34 -7.72 -9.76
N THR A 174 -8.98 -6.60 -10.10
CA THR A 174 -10.29 -6.61 -10.78
C THR A 174 -10.18 -7.17 -12.20
N GLN A 175 -9.11 -6.82 -12.93
CA GLN A 175 -8.82 -7.40 -14.24
C GLN A 175 -8.56 -8.90 -14.15
N TRP A 176 -7.80 -9.33 -13.15
CA TRP A 176 -7.51 -10.73 -12.90
C TRP A 176 -8.79 -11.53 -12.60
N LEU A 177 -9.69 -11.00 -11.77
CA LEU A 177 -11.00 -11.61 -11.48
C LEU A 177 -11.82 -11.84 -12.74
N ALA A 178 -11.87 -10.85 -13.63
CA ALA A 178 -12.58 -10.95 -14.91
C ALA A 178 -11.93 -11.97 -15.85
N GLN A 179 -10.60 -11.99 -15.94
CA GLN A 179 -9.84 -12.94 -16.76
C GLN A 179 -10.09 -14.39 -16.32
N GLU A 180 -10.17 -14.60 -15.01
CA GLU A 180 -10.39 -15.93 -14.42
C GLU A 180 -11.87 -16.36 -14.34
N GLN A 181 -12.81 -15.52 -14.80
CA GLN A 181 -14.26 -15.76 -14.73
C GLN A 181 -14.75 -15.95 -13.28
N LEU A 182 -14.28 -15.09 -12.38
CA LEU A 182 -14.61 -15.07 -10.96
C LEU A 182 -15.40 -13.80 -10.57
N ASP A 183 -15.81 -13.00 -11.54
CA ASP A 183 -16.60 -11.79 -11.38
C ASP A 183 -18.02 -12.08 -10.88
N GLU A 184 -18.62 -13.20 -11.31
CA GLU A 184 -19.97 -13.61 -10.88
C GLU A 184 -20.06 -13.96 -9.38
N VAL A 185 -18.92 -14.24 -8.74
CA VAL A 185 -18.87 -14.58 -7.30
C VAL A 185 -19.16 -13.37 -6.42
N GLY A 186 -18.98 -12.15 -6.95
CA GLY A 186 -19.21 -10.93 -6.19
C GLY A 186 -18.15 -10.67 -5.12
N PHE A 187 -16.89 -11.02 -5.38
CA PHE A 187 -15.77 -10.70 -4.49
C PHE A 187 -15.62 -9.19 -4.29
N TYR A 188 -15.41 -8.76 -3.05
CA TYR A 188 -15.00 -7.40 -2.73
C TYR A 188 -13.46 -7.32 -2.74
N PRO A 189 -12.84 -6.61 -3.69
CA PRO A 189 -11.38 -6.57 -3.80
C PRO A 189 -10.77 -5.71 -2.69
N LEU A 190 -9.85 -6.31 -1.92
CA LEU A 190 -8.95 -5.63 -0.99
C LEU A 190 -7.52 -5.81 -1.52
N SER A 191 -6.85 -4.73 -1.86
CA SER A 191 -5.62 -4.76 -2.65
C SER A 191 -4.42 -4.18 -1.90
N ALA A 192 -3.24 -4.27 -2.51
CA ALA A 192 -1.99 -3.90 -1.87
C ALA A 192 -1.88 -2.39 -1.52
N GLU A 193 -2.67 -1.50 -2.14
CA GLU A 193 -2.74 -0.07 -1.77
C GLU A 193 -3.18 0.16 -0.31
N TRP A 194 -3.88 -0.82 0.29
CA TRP A 194 -4.41 -0.76 1.64
C TRP A 194 -3.40 -1.17 2.72
N LEU A 195 -2.21 -1.57 2.33
CA LEU A 195 -1.15 -1.95 3.27
C LEU A 195 -0.36 -0.71 3.68
N SER A 196 0.13 -0.66 4.91
CA SER A 196 0.88 0.50 5.40
C SER A 196 1.96 0.06 6.39
N PRO A 197 3.11 0.75 6.43
CA PRO A 197 4.12 0.48 7.46
C PRO A 197 3.70 0.99 8.85
N TYR A 198 2.50 1.56 8.99
CA TYR A 198 1.98 2.07 10.25
C TYR A 198 0.90 1.16 10.86
N ASN A 199 0.93 1.00 12.19
CA ASN A 199 -0.17 0.39 12.95
C ASN A 199 -1.34 1.37 13.17
N SER A 200 -2.40 0.93 13.87
CA SER A 200 -3.57 1.78 14.14
C SER A 200 -3.30 2.98 15.04
N GLN A 201 -2.19 2.98 15.76
CA GLN A 201 -1.74 4.11 16.59
C GLN A 201 -0.98 5.16 15.78
N GLY A 202 -0.55 4.83 14.56
CA GLY A 202 0.30 5.66 13.70
C GLY A 202 1.79 5.44 13.94
N GLU A 203 2.19 4.35 14.59
CA GLU A 203 3.59 4.00 14.83
C GLU A 203 4.15 3.18 13.65
N LEU A 204 5.35 3.54 13.21
CA LEU A 204 6.06 2.80 12.18
C LEU A 204 6.45 1.41 12.71
N LYS A 205 6.15 0.36 11.96
CA LYS A 205 6.49 -1.04 12.24
C LYS A 205 7.20 -1.64 11.02
N ALA A 206 7.88 -2.77 11.25
CA ALA A 206 8.39 -3.58 10.17
C ALA A 206 7.23 -4.15 9.34
N GLY A 207 7.36 -4.00 8.02
CA GLY A 207 6.44 -4.57 7.06
C GLY A 207 5.23 -3.73 6.75
N LEU A 208 4.48 -4.15 5.74
CA LEU A 208 3.32 -3.42 5.24
C LEU A 208 2.04 -4.12 5.68
N LYS A 209 1.35 -3.61 6.69
CA LYS A 209 0.22 -4.31 7.30
C LYS A 209 -1.07 -3.53 7.17
N ILE A 210 -2.18 -4.21 7.42
CA ILE A 210 -3.51 -3.61 7.54
C ILE A 210 -4.21 -4.13 8.79
N ASN A 211 -4.81 -3.24 9.56
CA ASN A 211 -5.68 -3.61 10.68
C ASN A 211 -7.11 -3.78 10.17
N LEU A 212 -7.50 -5.02 9.89
CA LEU A 212 -8.81 -5.34 9.33
C LEU A 212 -9.98 -4.96 10.26
N ALA A 213 -9.79 -5.08 11.58
CA ALA A 213 -10.82 -4.71 12.56
C ALA A 213 -11.11 -3.21 12.54
N GLU A 214 -10.09 -2.38 12.35
CA GLU A 214 -10.27 -0.92 12.19
C GLU A 214 -10.85 -0.54 10.82
N VAL A 215 -10.54 -1.31 9.78
CA VAL A 215 -11.03 -1.08 8.40
C VAL A 215 -12.51 -1.39 8.28
N PHE A 216 -12.91 -2.58 8.74
CA PHE A 216 -14.29 -3.07 8.61
C PHE A 216 -15.18 -2.68 9.79
N GLY A 217 -14.58 -2.38 10.93
CA GLY A 217 -15.26 -1.98 12.15
C GLY A 217 -15.37 -3.11 13.18
N PRO A 218 -15.49 -2.77 14.47
CA PRO A 218 -15.37 -3.71 15.58
C PRO A 218 -16.52 -4.72 15.70
N ASN A 219 -17.66 -4.45 15.03
CA ASN A 219 -18.87 -5.28 15.11
C ASN A 219 -18.96 -6.33 14.00
N ILE A 220 -18.01 -6.35 13.07
CA ILE A 220 -17.96 -7.32 11.98
C ILE A 220 -17.04 -8.45 12.39
N LYS A 221 -17.54 -9.69 12.40
CA LYS A 221 -16.72 -10.87 12.56
C LYS A 221 -15.89 -11.09 11.29
N ILE A 222 -14.59 -11.19 11.44
CA ILE A 222 -13.65 -11.36 10.33
C ILE A 222 -13.08 -12.76 10.40
N THR A 223 -13.34 -13.57 9.38
CA THR A 223 -12.70 -14.87 9.20
C THR A 223 -11.63 -14.74 8.11
N ILE A 224 -10.39 -15.11 8.39
CA ILE A 224 -9.33 -15.15 7.38
C ILE A 224 -9.21 -16.57 6.85
N THR A 225 -9.30 -16.72 5.54
CA THR A 225 -9.10 -18.01 4.85
C THR A 225 -7.85 -17.93 4.00
N ALA A 226 -6.88 -18.77 4.35
CA ALA A 226 -5.70 -19.09 3.55
C ALA A 226 -5.66 -20.61 3.36
N ALA A 227 -5.08 -21.11 2.27
CA ALA A 227 -4.85 -22.55 2.14
C ALA A 227 -3.99 -23.07 3.29
N LYS A 228 -4.19 -24.34 3.64
CA LYS A 228 -3.91 -25.02 4.92
C LYS A 228 -2.48 -24.97 5.51
N ASN A 229 -1.56 -24.15 5.00
CA ASN A 229 -0.19 -24.02 5.51
C ASN A 229 0.20 -22.62 6.04
N LYS A 230 -0.71 -21.64 6.11
CA LYS A 230 -0.43 -20.33 6.72
C LYS A 230 -1.56 -19.91 7.65
N SER A 231 -1.49 -20.34 8.91
CA SER A 231 -2.33 -19.84 10.00
C SER A 231 -1.82 -18.48 10.42
N THR A 232 -2.62 -17.42 10.24
CA THR A 232 -2.34 -16.15 10.91
C THR A 232 -3.63 -15.35 11.07
N THR A 233 -4.03 -15.15 12.33
CA THR A 233 -5.19 -14.35 12.76
C THR A 233 -4.98 -12.85 12.58
N GLU A 234 -3.77 -12.45 12.20
CA GLU A 234 -3.46 -11.12 11.66
C GLU A 234 -2.76 -11.34 10.32
N LEU A 235 -3.09 -10.60 9.27
CA LEU A 235 -2.29 -10.60 8.03
C LEU A 235 -0.95 -9.91 8.35
N TYR A 236 -0.04 -10.65 8.97
CA TYR A 236 1.34 -10.28 9.17
C TYR A 236 2.01 -10.30 7.79
N LEU A 237 2.26 -9.11 7.26
CA LEU A 237 3.31 -8.92 6.26
C LEU A 237 4.49 -8.29 7.02
N PRO A 238 5.54 -9.04 7.44
CA PRO A 238 6.77 -8.49 8.01
C PRO A 238 7.48 -7.44 7.17
#